data_AF-A0A016VET6-F1
#
_entry.id   AF-A0A016VET6-F1
#
_cell.length_a   1.000
_cell.length_b   1.000
_cell.length_c   1.000
_cell.angle_alpha   90.00
_cell.angle_beta   90.00
_cell.angle_gamma   90.00
#
_symmetry.space_group_name_H-M   'P 1'
#
loop_
_entity.id
_entity.type
_entity.pdbx_description
1 polymer ?
#
loop_
_entity_poly.entity_id
_entity_poly.type
_entity_poly.pdbx_seq_one_letter_code
_entity_poly.pdbx_strand_id
1 'polypeptide(L)'
;MSGPTLKRLGGAPPDKSAARKPKLEPAQPAVIEPADFYKMEDEIARSTTHAELEKTFLRESSALRAVLQKFIEGSKEPCSSEVLLNIARMRRCSRLAHYATAQLRAETTSRLEQVEAKYLHLQNSSSEIQHLQKEINRCLQFSAGDEDIDLIPLDEFYASAPEGVSRPEMTKNNEHEQRLARLTWEIAQRKALVDTLTEQEGRRNVLISSINGKEQRLKSLRSKISLLMTAAKPVQEALGVGNASASSAEQRSLFSLLPHDLSVLYVQAEAYRDIMEGEAKRRT
;
A
#
# COMPACT_ATOMS: atom_id res chain seq x y z
N MET A 1 -16.67 22.37 -32.61
CA MET A 1 -17.11 23.77 -32.85
C MET A 1 -16.54 24.22 -34.18
N SER A 2 -17.40 24.76 -35.05
CA SER A 2 -17.16 25.40 -36.35
C SER A 2 -16.75 24.52 -37.53
N GLY A 3 -17.71 24.36 -38.45
CA GLY A 3 -17.54 23.84 -39.80
C GLY A 3 -17.14 24.93 -40.82
N PRO A 4 -17.75 24.92 -42.02
CA PRO A 4 -17.02 24.76 -43.28
C PRO A 4 -16.98 26.04 -44.15
N THR A 5 -15.95 26.15 -44.99
CA THR A 5 -15.76 27.27 -45.92
C THR A 5 -16.53 27.02 -47.23
N LEU A 6 -17.51 27.87 -47.52
CA LEU A 6 -18.26 27.93 -48.78
C LEU A 6 -17.84 29.14 -49.64
N LYS A 7 -17.74 28.86 -50.95
CA LYS A 7 -18.06 29.71 -52.12
C LYS A 7 -17.27 30.99 -52.42
N ARG A 8 -16.85 31.08 -53.70
CA ARG A 8 -17.01 32.31 -54.49
C ARG A 8 -17.47 32.00 -55.92
N LEU A 9 -18.59 32.63 -56.28
CA LEU A 9 -19.11 32.90 -57.64
C LEU A 9 -18.20 33.97 -58.29
N GLY A 10 -18.07 34.20 -59.59
CA GLY A 10 -18.72 33.76 -60.82
C GLY A 10 -18.20 34.66 -61.97
N GLY A 11 -18.49 34.31 -63.23
CA GLY A 11 -18.25 35.17 -64.39
C GLY A 11 -18.43 34.45 -65.73
N ALA A 12 -19.49 34.79 -66.46
CA ALA A 12 -19.78 34.48 -67.88
C ALA A 12 -19.81 35.81 -68.67
N PRO A 13 -20.08 35.90 -70.01
CA PRO A 13 -20.38 34.91 -71.07
C PRO A 13 -19.58 35.25 -72.40
N PRO A 14 -19.94 34.86 -73.67
CA PRO A 14 -21.23 35.13 -74.33
C PRO A 14 -21.86 33.97 -75.12
N ASP A 15 -23.12 34.25 -75.42
CA ASP A 15 -24.23 33.50 -76.00
C ASP A 15 -24.11 33.30 -77.53
N LYS A 16 -24.47 32.10 -78.02
CA LYS A 16 -25.04 31.89 -79.37
C LYS A 16 -26.10 30.79 -79.30
N SER A 17 -27.34 31.24 -79.12
CA SER A 17 -28.56 30.50 -79.34
C SER A 17 -28.70 30.03 -80.80
N ALA A 18 -28.89 28.73 -80.98
CA ALA A 18 -29.47 28.17 -82.21
C ALA A 18 -30.43 27.04 -81.80
N ALA A 19 -31.72 27.37 -81.79
CA ALA A 19 -32.80 26.43 -81.53
C ALA A 19 -32.86 25.36 -82.63
N ARG A 20 -32.55 24.11 -82.29
CA ARG A 20 -32.89 22.95 -83.13
C ARG A 20 -33.79 22.02 -82.32
N LYS A 21 -35.06 21.96 -82.73
CA LYS A 21 -36.07 21.04 -82.16
C LYS A 21 -35.54 19.60 -82.19
N PRO A 22 -35.58 18.84 -81.08
CA PRO A 22 -35.14 17.45 -81.09
C PRO A 22 -36.19 16.58 -81.78
N LYS A 23 -35.74 15.79 -82.75
CA LYS A 23 -36.50 14.68 -83.34
C LYS A 23 -36.77 13.65 -82.24
N LEU A 24 -38.02 13.22 -82.08
CA LEU A 24 -38.34 12.01 -81.33
C LEU A 24 -37.74 10.81 -82.09
N GLU A 25 -36.68 10.24 -81.55
CA GLU A 25 -36.26 8.88 -81.90
C GLU A 25 -36.92 7.88 -80.94
N PRO A 26 -37.30 6.68 -81.41
CA PRO A 26 -37.97 5.68 -80.59
C PRO A 26 -37.03 5.17 -79.48
N ALA A 27 -37.56 5.10 -78.25
CA ALA A 27 -36.83 4.69 -77.05
C ALA A 27 -36.17 3.30 -77.23
N GLN A 28 -34.85 3.26 -77.19
CA GLN A 28 -34.09 2.02 -77.05
C GLN A 28 -34.14 1.59 -75.57
N PRO A 29 -34.34 0.30 -75.26
CA PRO A 29 -34.41 -0.18 -73.89
C PRO A 29 -33.06 0.04 -73.19
N ALA A 30 -33.09 0.68 -72.02
CA ALA A 30 -31.91 0.97 -71.21
C ALA A 30 -31.16 -0.33 -70.87
N VAL A 31 -29.88 -0.41 -71.25
CA VAL A 31 -29.00 -1.53 -70.90
C VAL A 31 -28.69 -1.40 -69.41
N ILE A 32 -29.26 -2.28 -68.59
CA ILE A 32 -29.00 -2.33 -67.15
C ILE A 32 -27.62 -2.96 -66.95
N GLU A 33 -26.71 -2.23 -66.32
CA GLU A 33 -25.39 -2.76 -65.95
C GLU A 33 -25.54 -3.94 -64.96
N PRO A 34 -24.78 -5.03 -65.11
CA PRO A 34 -24.92 -6.21 -64.25
C PRO A 34 -24.82 -5.90 -62.75
N ALA A 35 -23.94 -4.96 -62.37
CA ALA A 35 -23.79 -4.54 -60.99
C ALA A 35 -25.06 -3.88 -60.42
N ASP A 36 -25.78 -3.10 -61.23
CA ASP A 36 -27.01 -2.43 -60.81
C ASP A 36 -28.19 -3.40 -60.78
N PHE A 37 -28.20 -4.41 -61.65
CA PHE A 37 -29.13 -5.53 -61.56
C PHE A 37 -28.98 -6.32 -60.26
N TYR A 38 -27.74 -6.65 -59.86
CA TYR A 38 -27.50 -7.36 -58.59
C TYR A 38 -27.86 -6.53 -57.36
N LYS A 39 -27.59 -5.21 -57.37
CA LYS A 39 -28.05 -4.32 -56.30
C LYS A 39 -29.58 -4.28 -56.20
N MET A 40 -30.27 -4.21 -57.34
CA MET A 40 -31.72 -4.23 -57.37
C MET A 40 -32.27 -5.57 -56.85
N GLU A 41 -31.65 -6.70 -57.21
CA GLU A 41 -32.02 -8.01 -56.65
C GLU A 41 -31.74 -8.12 -55.16
N ASP A 42 -30.64 -7.54 -54.67
CA ASP A 42 -30.31 -7.49 -53.25
C ASP A 42 -31.33 -6.65 -52.47
N GLU A 43 -31.76 -5.51 -53.02
CA GLU A 43 -32.84 -4.69 -52.44
C GLU A 43 -34.18 -5.42 -52.43
N ILE A 44 -34.51 -6.15 -53.50
CA ILE A 44 -35.69 -7.00 -53.55
C ILE A 44 -35.61 -8.11 -52.49
N ALA A 45 -34.45 -8.75 -52.34
CA ALA A 45 -34.26 -9.80 -51.34
C ALA A 45 -34.35 -9.27 -49.91
N ARG A 46 -33.93 -8.02 -49.65
CA ARG A 46 -34.02 -7.36 -48.34
C ARG A 46 -35.43 -6.85 -48.02
N SER A 47 -36.16 -6.39 -49.02
CA SER A 47 -37.51 -5.84 -48.85
C SER A 47 -38.59 -6.92 -48.82
N THR A 48 -38.37 -8.05 -49.49
CA THR A 48 -39.34 -9.14 -49.52
C THR A 48 -39.18 -10.01 -48.27
N THR A 49 -40.25 -10.17 -47.51
CA THR A 49 -40.25 -11.03 -46.33
C THR A 49 -40.29 -12.51 -46.73
N HIS A 50 -39.73 -13.40 -45.89
CA HIS A 50 -39.83 -14.85 -46.11
C HIS A 50 -41.29 -15.32 -46.27
N ALA A 51 -42.24 -14.70 -45.55
CA ALA A 51 -43.66 -15.01 -45.66
C ALA A 51 -44.24 -14.63 -47.04
N GLU A 52 -43.80 -13.53 -47.63
CA GLU A 52 -44.21 -13.12 -48.99
C GLU A 52 -43.59 -14.00 -50.07
N LEU A 53 -42.31 -14.38 -49.90
CA LEU A 53 -41.64 -15.35 -50.77
C LEU A 53 -42.30 -16.72 -50.71
N GLU A 54 -42.72 -17.17 -49.52
CA GLU A 54 -43.45 -18.41 -49.33
C GLU A 54 -44.83 -18.35 -50.01
N LYS A 55 -45.58 -17.27 -49.78
CA LYS A 55 -46.91 -17.07 -50.39
C LYS A 55 -46.85 -17.07 -51.92
N THR A 56 -45.85 -16.38 -52.49
CA THR A 56 -45.64 -16.35 -53.94
C THR A 56 -45.21 -17.72 -54.46
N PHE A 57 -44.29 -18.41 -53.79
CA PHE A 57 -43.87 -19.76 -54.16
C PHE A 57 -45.04 -20.76 -54.14
N LEU A 58 -45.87 -20.73 -53.09
CA LEU A 58 -47.07 -21.58 -52.99
C LEU A 58 -48.09 -21.28 -54.09
N ARG A 59 -48.30 -20.01 -54.43
CA ARG A 59 -49.18 -19.61 -55.54
C ARG A 59 -48.69 -20.18 -56.86
N GLU A 60 -47.43 -19.94 -57.24
CA GLU A 60 -46.89 -20.43 -58.51
C GLU A 60 -46.80 -21.97 -58.53
N SER A 61 -46.49 -22.62 -57.40
CA SER A 61 -46.50 -24.09 -57.26
C SER A 61 -47.90 -24.69 -57.44
N SER A 62 -48.93 -24.03 -56.90
CA SER A 62 -50.33 -24.47 -57.05
C SER A 62 -50.82 -24.32 -58.50
N ALA A 63 -50.42 -23.22 -59.17
CA ALA A 63 -50.72 -23.00 -60.58
C ALA A 63 -50.02 -24.04 -61.47
N LEU A 64 -48.74 -24.35 -61.19
CA LEU A 64 -48.00 -25.40 -61.87
C LEU A 64 -48.66 -26.78 -61.67
N ARG A 65 -49.05 -27.11 -60.43
CA ARG A 65 -49.78 -28.36 -60.13
C ARG A 65 -51.09 -28.48 -60.91
N ALA A 66 -51.86 -27.40 -61.01
CA ALA A 66 -53.12 -27.40 -61.76
C ALA A 66 -52.90 -27.64 -63.26
N VAL A 67 -51.84 -27.09 -63.85
CA VAL A 67 -51.50 -27.32 -65.26
C VAL A 67 -51.02 -28.75 -65.50
N LEU A 68 -50.16 -29.27 -64.61
CA LEU A 68 -49.71 -30.66 -64.67
C LEU A 68 -50.87 -31.66 -64.53
N GLN A 69 -51.84 -31.37 -63.66
CA GLN A 69 -53.04 -32.18 -63.49
C GLN A 69 -53.87 -32.26 -64.78
N LYS A 70 -54.09 -31.12 -65.46
CA LYS A 70 -54.79 -31.07 -66.76
C LYS A 70 -54.02 -31.79 -67.87
N PHE A 71 -52.70 -31.82 -67.81
CA PHE A 71 -51.87 -32.59 -68.73
C PHE A 71 -52.04 -34.10 -68.51
N ILE A 72 -52.04 -34.55 -67.25
CA ILE A 72 -52.30 -35.96 -66.88
C ILE A 72 -53.69 -36.41 -67.36
N GLU A 73 -54.68 -35.52 -67.33
CA GLU A 73 -56.06 -35.77 -67.77
C GLU A 73 -56.26 -35.78 -69.31
N GLY A 74 -55.19 -35.64 -70.10
CA GLY A 74 -55.21 -35.89 -71.56
C GLY A 74 -55.08 -34.65 -72.45
N SER A 75 -54.72 -33.48 -71.90
CA SER A 75 -54.40 -32.28 -72.70
C SER A 75 -53.08 -32.46 -73.49
N LYS A 76 -53.05 -31.98 -74.75
CA LYS A 76 -51.92 -32.18 -75.70
C LYS A 76 -50.83 -31.08 -75.67
N GLU A 77 -50.95 -30.05 -74.83
CA GLU A 77 -49.94 -28.98 -74.75
C GLU A 77 -49.16 -29.05 -73.42
N PRO A 78 -48.03 -29.78 -73.37
CA PRO A 78 -47.25 -29.99 -72.14
C PRO A 78 -46.50 -28.76 -71.64
N CYS A 79 -46.19 -27.79 -72.52
CA CYS A 79 -45.19 -26.76 -72.24
C CYS A 79 -45.65 -25.39 -72.75
N SER A 80 -46.62 -24.81 -72.07
CA SER A 80 -46.99 -23.40 -72.27
C SER A 80 -45.89 -22.49 -71.71
N SER A 81 -45.72 -21.31 -72.31
CA SER A 81 -44.87 -20.22 -71.80
C SER A 81 -45.16 -19.92 -70.31
N GLU A 82 -46.41 -20.10 -69.87
CA GLU A 82 -46.84 -19.90 -68.48
C GLU A 82 -46.21 -20.92 -67.50
N VAL A 83 -46.01 -22.18 -67.92
CA VAL A 83 -45.37 -23.22 -67.09
C VAL A 83 -43.91 -22.87 -66.84
N LEU A 84 -43.20 -22.46 -67.90
CA LEU A 84 -41.81 -22.01 -67.81
C LEU A 84 -41.68 -20.77 -66.93
N LEU A 85 -42.63 -19.83 -67.02
CA LEU A 85 -42.68 -18.64 -66.20
C LEU A 85 -42.91 -18.96 -64.72
N ASN A 86 -43.82 -19.88 -64.39
CA ASN A 86 -44.06 -20.34 -63.02
C ASN A 86 -42.80 -20.99 -62.42
N ILE A 87 -42.12 -21.87 -63.17
CA ILE A 87 -40.86 -22.49 -62.74
C ILE A 87 -39.77 -21.44 -62.53
N ALA A 88 -39.63 -20.47 -63.44
CA ALA A 88 -38.66 -19.39 -63.31
C ALA A 88 -38.93 -18.52 -62.07
N ARG A 89 -40.20 -18.20 -61.79
CA ARG A 89 -40.61 -17.46 -60.60
C ARG A 89 -40.34 -18.23 -59.31
N MET A 90 -40.63 -19.54 -59.28
CA MET A 90 -40.32 -20.40 -58.14
C MET A 90 -38.82 -20.46 -57.87
N ARG A 91 -37.99 -20.66 -58.90
CA ARG A 91 -36.52 -20.63 -58.78
C ARG A 91 -36.01 -19.29 -58.26
N ARG A 92 -36.60 -18.18 -58.74
CA ARG A 92 -36.29 -16.84 -58.24
C ARG A 92 -36.65 -16.69 -56.76
N CYS A 93 -37.83 -17.14 -56.33
CA CYS A 93 -38.22 -17.10 -54.92
C CYS A 93 -37.26 -17.89 -54.03
N SER A 94 -36.85 -19.10 -54.45
CA SER A 94 -35.86 -19.89 -53.72
C SER A 94 -34.50 -19.20 -53.63
N ARG A 95 -34.01 -18.58 -54.72
CA ARG A 95 -32.77 -17.82 -54.72
C ARG A 95 -32.83 -16.65 -53.74
N LEU A 96 -33.91 -15.86 -53.80
CA LEU A 96 -34.11 -14.72 -52.90
C LEU A 96 -34.17 -15.15 -51.44
N ALA A 97 -34.86 -16.26 -51.12
CA ALA A 97 -34.94 -16.78 -49.76
C ALA A 97 -33.57 -17.25 -49.24
N HIS A 98 -32.78 -17.97 -50.06
CA HIS A 98 -31.43 -18.37 -49.69
C HIS A 98 -30.51 -17.16 -49.46
N TYR A 99 -30.58 -16.17 -50.34
CA TYR A 99 -29.79 -14.95 -50.23
C TYR A 99 -30.15 -14.15 -48.96
N ALA A 100 -31.45 -13.90 -48.72
CA ALA A 100 -31.91 -13.19 -47.53
C ALA A 100 -31.48 -13.92 -46.24
N THR A 101 -31.57 -15.25 -46.23
CA THR A 101 -31.11 -16.07 -45.09
C THR A 101 -29.60 -15.96 -44.87
N ALA A 102 -28.80 -15.93 -45.94
CA ALA A 102 -27.35 -15.76 -45.85
C ALA A 102 -26.99 -14.38 -45.27
N GLN A 103 -27.69 -13.33 -45.69
CA GLN A 103 -27.49 -11.97 -45.18
C GLN A 103 -27.86 -11.85 -43.70
N LEU A 104 -29.01 -12.41 -43.29
CA LEU A 104 -29.42 -12.44 -41.88
C LEU A 104 -28.41 -13.17 -40.99
N ARG A 105 -27.84 -14.29 -41.48
CA ARG A 105 -26.76 -15.00 -40.77
C ARG A 105 -25.52 -14.13 -40.64
N ALA A 106 -25.08 -13.49 -41.73
CA ALA A 106 -23.91 -12.62 -41.71
C ALA A 106 -24.08 -11.44 -40.74
N GLU A 107 -25.26 -10.80 -40.73
CA GLU A 107 -25.57 -9.74 -39.77
C GLU A 107 -25.57 -10.28 -38.33
N THR A 108 -26.21 -11.42 -38.08
CA THR A 108 -26.27 -12.03 -36.75
C THR A 108 -24.87 -12.37 -36.24
N THR A 109 -24.00 -12.95 -37.07
CA THR A 109 -22.60 -13.23 -36.72
C THR A 109 -21.84 -11.94 -36.41
N SER A 110 -21.99 -10.90 -37.23
CA SER A 110 -21.34 -9.60 -36.97
C SER A 110 -21.80 -8.96 -35.65
N ARG A 111 -23.09 -9.08 -35.30
CA ARG A 111 -23.61 -8.62 -34.01
C ARG A 111 -23.08 -9.46 -32.85
N LEU A 112 -22.98 -10.78 -33.02
CA LEU A 112 -22.43 -11.69 -32.02
C LEU A 112 -20.96 -11.36 -31.72
N GLU A 113 -20.14 -11.15 -32.74
CA GLU A 113 -18.73 -10.74 -32.59
C GLU A 113 -18.58 -9.46 -31.76
N GLN A 114 -19.47 -8.48 -31.98
CA GLN A 114 -19.49 -7.23 -31.19
C GLN A 114 -19.86 -7.48 -29.72
N VAL A 115 -20.78 -8.41 -29.45
CA VAL A 115 -21.18 -8.77 -28.09
C VAL A 115 -20.05 -9.54 -27.40
N GLU A 116 -19.43 -10.51 -28.08
CA GLU A 116 -18.30 -11.29 -27.57
C GLU A 116 -17.11 -10.39 -27.22
N ALA A 117 -16.78 -9.41 -28.06
CA ALA A 117 -15.73 -8.44 -27.78
C ALA A 117 -16.02 -7.62 -26.50
N LYS A 118 -17.28 -7.19 -26.31
CA LYS A 118 -17.68 -6.46 -25.09
C LYS A 118 -17.68 -7.37 -23.86
N TYR A 119 -18.08 -8.63 -24.01
CA TYR A 119 -18.08 -9.60 -22.92
C TYR A 119 -16.65 -9.89 -22.45
N LEU A 120 -15.71 -10.06 -23.38
CA LEU A 120 -14.29 -10.22 -23.06
C LEU A 120 -13.74 -9.00 -22.32
N HIS A 121 -14.09 -7.79 -22.77
CA HIS A 121 -13.68 -6.56 -22.08
C HIS A 121 -14.24 -6.50 -20.64
N LEU A 122 -15.52 -6.85 -20.45
CA LEU A 122 -16.14 -6.92 -19.13
C LEU A 122 -15.45 -7.95 -18.23
N GLN A 123 -15.10 -9.12 -18.75
CA GLN A 123 -14.38 -10.15 -18.01
C GLN A 123 -12.99 -9.66 -17.56
N ASN A 124 -12.26 -8.97 -18.45
CA ASN A 124 -10.96 -8.39 -18.13
C ASN A 124 -11.08 -7.35 -17.02
N SER A 125 -12.00 -6.39 -17.14
CA SER A 125 -12.24 -5.38 -16.10
C SER A 125 -12.70 -5.99 -14.78
N SER A 126 -13.55 -7.02 -14.81
CA SER A 126 -13.97 -7.71 -13.58
C SER A 126 -12.79 -8.40 -12.89
N SER A 127 -11.89 -9.01 -13.64
CA SER A 127 -10.67 -9.63 -13.10
C SER A 127 -9.74 -8.58 -12.48
N GLU A 128 -9.57 -7.44 -13.15
CA GLU A 128 -8.77 -6.33 -12.64
C GLU A 128 -9.35 -5.76 -11.33
N ILE A 129 -10.66 -5.53 -11.28
CA ILE A 129 -11.35 -5.09 -10.05
C ILE A 129 -11.11 -6.08 -8.91
N GLN A 130 -11.26 -7.38 -9.17
CA GLN A 130 -11.01 -8.41 -8.16
C GLN A 130 -9.54 -8.43 -7.69
N HIS A 131 -8.59 -8.23 -8.60
CA HIS A 131 -7.17 -8.13 -8.23
C HIS A 131 -6.93 -6.91 -7.34
N LEU A 132 -7.43 -5.74 -7.73
CA LEU A 132 -7.29 -4.51 -6.95
C LEU A 132 -7.95 -4.64 -5.57
N GLN A 133 -9.13 -5.25 -5.48
CA GLN A 133 -9.79 -5.51 -4.20
C GLN A 133 -8.96 -6.44 -3.29
N LYS A 134 -8.33 -7.48 -3.86
CA LYS A 134 -7.41 -8.35 -3.10
C LYS A 134 -6.20 -7.57 -2.59
N GLU A 135 -5.63 -6.70 -3.42
CA GLU A 135 -4.49 -5.85 -3.03
C GLU A 135 -4.90 -4.87 -1.91
N ILE A 136 -6.05 -4.19 -2.05
CA ILE A 136 -6.60 -3.28 -1.03
C ILE A 136 -6.79 -4.03 0.28
N ASN A 137 -7.43 -5.21 0.26
CA ASN A 137 -7.63 -6.00 1.48
C ASN A 137 -6.31 -6.42 2.12
N ARG A 138 -5.29 -6.78 1.32
CA ARG A 138 -3.95 -7.08 1.82
C ARG A 138 -3.33 -5.85 2.50
N CYS A 139 -3.44 -4.68 1.88
CA CYS A 139 -2.95 -3.42 2.46
C CYS A 139 -3.71 -3.03 3.74
N LEU A 140 -5.03 -3.26 3.81
CA LEU A 140 -5.83 -2.97 5.01
C LEU A 140 -5.56 -3.96 6.15
N GLN A 141 -5.20 -5.20 5.83
CA GLN A 141 -4.78 -6.21 6.81
C GLN A 141 -3.36 -5.96 7.33
N PHE A 142 -2.63 -5.00 6.77
CA PHE A 142 -1.32 -4.63 7.30
C PHE A 142 -1.49 -4.04 8.70
N SER A 143 -0.94 -4.76 9.69
CA SER A 143 -0.76 -4.26 11.04
C SER A 143 0.73 -4.22 11.33
N ALA A 144 1.25 -3.05 11.70
CA ALA A 144 2.66 -2.86 12.02
C ALA A 144 3.03 -3.37 13.42
N GLY A 145 2.05 -3.84 14.21
CA GLY A 145 2.26 -4.33 15.57
C GLY A 145 2.58 -3.23 16.60
N ASP A 146 2.42 -1.96 16.21
CA ASP A 146 2.67 -0.79 17.05
C ASP A 146 1.39 -0.23 17.70
N GLU A 147 0.23 -0.80 17.37
CA GLU A 147 -1.10 -0.45 17.89
C GLU A 147 -1.21 -0.68 19.41
N ASP A 148 -0.54 -1.71 19.93
CA ASP A 148 -0.61 -2.10 21.36
C ASP A 148 0.47 -1.44 22.23
N ILE A 149 1.20 -0.44 21.70
CA ILE A 149 2.25 0.24 22.48
C ILE A 149 1.60 1.24 23.43
N ASP A 150 1.72 0.97 24.73
CA ASP A 150 1.36 1.91 25.78
C ASP A 150 2.20 3.17 25.70
N LEU A 151 1.54 4.29 25.40
CA LEU A 151 2.13 5.60 25.27
C LEU A 151 1.75 6.50 26.47
N ILE A 152 2.63 7.41 26.84
CA ILE A 152 2.42 8.44 27.88
C ILE A 152 1.11 9.19 27.60
N PRO A 153 0.23 9.38 28.59
CA PRO A 153 -1.03 10.12 28.42
C PRO A 153 -0.82 11.50 27.79
N LEU A 154 -1.82 11.97 27.03
CA LEU A 154 -1.70 13.24 26.30
C LEU A 154 -1.40 14.43 27.20
N ASP A 155 -2.03 14.47 28.39
CA ASP A 155 -1.85 15.56 29.34
C ASP A 155 -0.41 15.63 29.86
N GLU A 156 0.15 14.47 30.21
CA GLU A 156 1.55 14.35 30.65
C GLU A 156 2.53 14.62 29.51
N PHE A 157 2.19 14.21 28.28
CA PHE A 157 2.99 14.52 27.11
C PHE A 157 3.10 16.03 26.88
N TYR A 158 1.99 16.76 26.83
CA TYR A 158 2.03 18.21 26.61
C TYR A 158 2.61 18.99 27.80
N ALA A 159 2.58 18.43 29.02
CA ALA A 159 3.20 19.04 30.18
C ALA A 159 4.72 18.82 30.26
N SER A 160 5.21 17.66 29.81
CA SER A 160 6.62 17.26 29.97
C SER A 160 7.47 17.43 28.71
N ALA A 161 6.86 17.35 27.52
CA ALA A 161 7.59 17.40 26.26
C ALA A 161 7.99 18.83 25.88
N PRO A 162 9.24 19.07 25.45
CA PRO A 162 9.70 20.37 24.96
C PRO A 162 8.86 20.86 23.78
N GLU A 163 8.67 22.17 23.67
CA GLU A 163 7.88 22.81 22.59
C GLU A 163 8.35 22.42 21.18
N GLY A 164 9.66 22.20 21.00
CA GLY A 164 10.23 21.78 19.73
C GLY A 164 9.79 20.37 19.27
N VAL A 165 9.36 19.52 20.20
CA VAL A 165 8.85 18.16 19.96
C VAL A 165 7.32 18.12 20.05
N SER A 166 6.73 18.76 21.07
CA SER A 166 5.29 18.70 21.32
C SER A 166 4.47 19.44 20.27
N ARG A 167 5.00 20.56 19.72
CA ARG A 167 4.43 21.33 18.59
C ARG A 167 2.89 21.41 18.61
N PRO A 168 2.28 21.96 19.68
CA PRO A 168 0.84 21.85 19.94
C PRO A 168 -0.04 22.41 18.81
N GLU A 169 0.46 23.38 18.04
CA GLU A 169 -0.24 23.96 16.87
C GLU A 169 -0.52 22.93 15.76
N MET A 170 0.38 21.96 15.59
CA MET A 170 0.29 20.93 14.54
C MET A 170 -0.27 19.62 15.11
N THR A 171 0.21 19.20 16.28
CA THR A 171 -0.14 17.91 16.89
C THR A 171 -1.56 17.87 17.46
N LYS A 172 -2.17 19.01 17.85
CA LYS A 172 -3.58 19.01 18.29
C LYS A 172 -4.57 18.86 17.14
N ASN A 173 -4.17 19.22 15.93
CA ASN A 173 -5.02 19.20 14.74
C ASN A 173 -4.84 17.91 13.92
N ASN A 174 -3.78 17.14 14.16
CA ASN A 174 -3.44 15.94 13.40
C ASN A 174 -3.00 14.79 14.33
N GLU A 175 -3.85 13.77 14.45
CA GLU A 175 -3.62 12.59 15.30
C GLU A 175 -2.35 11.82 14.92
N HIS A 176 -2.01 11.75 13.63
CA HIS A 176 -0.82 11.05 13.17
C HIS A 176 0.45 11.77 13.63
N GLU A 177 0.50 13.08 13.43
CA GLU A 177 1.63 13.90 13.91
C GLU A 177 1.73 13.89 15.43
N GLN A 178 0.59 13.86 16.13
CA GLN A 178 0.54 13.69 17.58
C GLN A 178 1.18 12.36 18.03
N ARG A 179 0.82 11.24 17.39
CA ARG A 179 1.37 9.92 17.71
C ARG A 179 2.88 9.88 17.43
N LEU A 180 3.34 10.45 16.31
CA LEU A 180 4.76 10.55 15.99
C LEU A 180 5.54 11.40 17.00
N ALA A 181 4.99 12.54 17.41
CA ALA A 181 5.62 13.40 18.41
C ALA A 181 5.73 12.71 19.77
N ARG A 182 4.68 12.00 20.20
CA ARG A 182 4.69 11.18 21.43
C ARG A 182 5.74 10.08 21.38
N LEU A 183 5.78 9.30 20.30
CA LEU A 183 6.78 8.25 20.10
C LEU A 183 8.21 8.82 20.14
N THR A 184 8.44 9.96 19.47
CA THR A 184 9.75 10.61 19.44
C THR A 184 10.20 11.03 20.84
N TRP A 185 9.28 11.60 21.63
CA TRP A 185 9.54 12.00 23.00
C TRP A 185 9.84 10.81 23.91
N GLU A 186 9.05 9.75 23.83
CA GLU A 186 9.30 8.53 24.61
C GLU A 186 10.61 7.86 24.28
N ILE A 187 10.99 7.81 23.00
CA ILE A 187 12.30 7.29 22.61
C ILE A 187 13.42 8.12 23.24
N ALA A 188 13.30 9.45 23.23
CA ALA A 188 14.28 10.33 23.86
C ALA A 188 14.35 10.10 25.38
N GLN A 189 13.20 9.98 26.04
CA GLN A 189 13.13 9.69 27.48
C GLN A 189 13.73 8.32 27.83
N ARG A 190 13.37 7.26 27.10
CA ARG A 190 13.92 5.91 27.32
C ARG A 190 15.43 5.89 27.12
N LYS A 191 15.96 6.60 26.12
CA LYS A 191 17.42 6.75 25.94
C LYS A 191 18.08 7.44 27.13
N ALA A 192 17.54 8.57 27.57
CA ALA A 192 18.06 9.29 28.72
C ALA A 192 18.04 8.43 30.00
N LEU A 193 16.96 7.66 30.22
CA LEU A 193 16.85 6.73 31.35
C LEU A 193 17.91 5.61 31.27
N VAL A 194 18.12 5.02 30.10
CA VAL A 194 19.18 4.02 29.90
C VAL A 194 20.56 4.64 30.17
N ASP A 195 20.85 5.83 29.66
CA ASP A 195 22.12 6.51 29.90
C ASP A 195 22.35 6.74 31.40
N THR A 196 21.35 7.26 32.12
CA THR A 196 21.45 7.43 33.58
C THR A 196 21.61 6.10 34.32
N LEU A 197 20.91 5.05 33.91
CA LEU A 197 21.06 3.72 34.48
C LEU A 197 22.51 3.24 34.32
N THR A 198 23.05 3.27 33.11
CA THR A 198 24.42 2.82 32.84
C THR A 198 25.46 3.61 33.63
N GLU A 199 25.28 4.92 33.79
CA GLU A 199 26.14 5.76 34.62
C GLU A 199 26.10 5.33 36.10
N GLN A 200 24.90 5.11 36.64
CA GLN A 200 24.73 4.68 38.03
C GLN A 200 25.26 3.27 38.28
N GLU A 201 25.10 2.36 37.32
CA GLU A 201 25.70 1.02 37.38
C GLU A 201 27.23 1.08 37.36
N GLY A 202 27.80 1.97 36.54
CA GLY A 202 29.23 2.27 36.55
C GLY A 202 29.71 2.74 37.93
N ARG A 203 29.04 3.73 38.52
CA ARG A 203 29.34 4.24 39.87
C ARG A 203 29.23 3.14 40.93
N ARG A 204 28.15 2.35 40.88
CA ARG A 204 27.94 1.19 41.77
C ARG A 204 29.11 0.21 41.69
N ASN A 205 29.55 -0.15 40.48
CA ASN A 205 30.64 -1.11 40.29
C ASN A 205 31.99 -0.57 40.82
N VAL A 206 32.28 0.73 40.62
CA VAL A 206 33.47 1.39 41.20
C VAL A 206 33.43 1.35 42.73
N LEU A 207 32.28 1.66 43.34
CA LEU A 207 32.11 1.60 44.78
C LEU A 207 32.29 0.18 45.34
N ILE A 208 31.70 -0.82 44.68
CA ILE A 208 31.87 -2.23 45.05
C ILE A 208 33.35 -2.63 45.01
N SER A 209 34.07 -2.27 43.94
CA SER A 209 35.51 -2.52 43.82
C SER A 209 36.31 -1.84 44.94
N SER A 210 35.99 -0.57 45.25
CA SER A 210 36.63 0.18 46.34
C SER A 210 36.37 -0.46 47.71
N ILE A 211 35.14 -0.90 47.97
CA ILE A 211 34.76 -1.61 49.20
C ILE A 211 35.54 -2.91 49.32
N ASN A 212 35.54 -3.75 48.29
CA ASN A 212 36.27 -5.02 48.27
C ASN A 212 37.78 -4.80 48.50
N GLY A 213 38.37 -3.79 47.87
CA GLY A 213 39.77 -3.42 48.07
C GLY A 213 40.06 -2.98 49.52
N LYS A 214 39.20 -2.14 50.10
CA LYS A 214 39.30 -1.71 51.50
C LYS A 214 39.13 -2.88 52.47
N GLU A 215 38.17 -3.76 52.23
CA GLU A 215 37.96 -4.96 53.04
C GLU A 215 39.18 -5.87 53.03
N GLN A 216 39.79 -6.10 51.86
CA GLN A 216 40.99 -6.93 51.74
C GLN A 216 42.18 -6.28 52.47
N ARG A 217 42.33 -4.94 52.37
CA ARG A 217 43.33 -4.20 53.14
C ARG A 217 43.10 -4.32 54.65
N LEU A 218 41.86 -4.21 55.11
CA LEU A 218 41.50 -4.37 56.54
C LEU A 218 41.79 -5.79 57.03
N LYS A 219 41.43 -6.82 56.26
CA LYS A 219 41.76 -8.23 56.56
C LYS A 219 43.27 -8.43 56.68
N SER A 220 44.06 -7.87 55.76
CA SER A 220 45.53 -7.92 55.80
C SER A 220 46.09 -7.19 57.03
N LEU A 221 45.62 -5.98 57.32
CA LEU A 221 46.09 -5.18 58.44
C LEU A 221 45.77 -5.84 59.78
N ARG A 222 44.57 -6.39 59.94
CA ARG A 222 44.16 -7.13 61.15
C ARG A 222 45.12 -8.28 61.46
N SER A 223 45.50 -9.05 60.44
CA SER A 223 46.49 -10.14 60.58
C SER A 223 47.85 -9.61 61.03
N LYS A 224 48.36 -8.56 60.38
CA LYS A 224 49.65 -7.93 60.73
C LYS A 224 49.66 -7.36 62.15
N ILE A 225 48.58 -6.68 62.58
CA ILE A 225 48.45 -6.17 63.95
C ILE A 225 48.44 -7.33 64.95
N SER A 226 47.74 -8.42 64.67
CA SER A 226 47.74 -9.60 65.55
C SER A 226 49.14 -10.18 65.74
N LEU A 227 49.94 -10.24 64.66
CA LEU A 227 51.34 -10.67 64.71
C LEU A 227 52.19 -9.72 65.55
N LEU A 228 52.05 -8.40 65.32
CA LEU A 228 52.75 -7.37 66.09
C LEU A 228 52.41 -7.44 67.59
N MET A 229 51.13 -7.58 67.94
CA MET A 229 50.68 -7.73 69.33
C MET A 229 51.31 -8.96 69.99
N THR A 230 51.40 -10.07 69.26
CA THR A 230 52.03 -11.30 69.77
C THR A 230 53.52 -11.11 69.99
N ALA A 231 54.21 -10.45 69.06
CA ALA A 231 55.65 -10.18 69.15
C ALA A 231 56.02 -9.16 70.24
N ALA A 232 55.16 -8.15 70.47
CA ALA A 232 55.39 -7.09 71.45
C ALA A 232 55.05 -7.50 72.89
N LYS A 233 54.22 -8.53 73.08
CA LYS A 233 53.77 -9.03 74.39
C LYS A 233 54.89 -9.28 75.43
N PRO A 234 55.99 -10.00 75.12
CA PRO A 234 57.05 -10.23 76.12
C PRO A 234 57.76 -8.94 76.54
N VAL A 235 57.91 -7.98 75.62
CA VAL A 235 58.50 -6.67 75.91
C VAL A 235 57.56 -5.84 76.79
N GLN A 236 56.25 -5.87 76.51
CA GLN A 236 55.23 -5.23 77.35
C GLN A 236 55.24 -5.79 78.78
N GLU A 237 55.31 -7.11 78.93
CA GLU A 237 55.38 -7.79 80.23
C GLU A 237 56.67 -7.40 81.00
N ALA A 238 57.82 -7.31 80.31
CA ALA A 238 59.09 -6.93 80.92
C ALA A 238 59.16 -5.46 81.37
N LEU A 239 58.55 -4.54 80.62
CA LEU A 239 58.51 -3.11 80.95
C LEU A 239 57.44 -2.76 82.00
N GLY A 240 56.59 -3.72 82.40
CA GLY A 240 55.52 -3.49 83.38
C GLY A 240 54.46 -2.49 82.92
N VAL A 241 54.40 -2.19 81.62
CA VAL A 241 53.43 -1.25 81.03
C VAL A 241 52.10 -1.98 80.89
N GLY A 242 51.36 -2.06 82.00
CA GLY A 242 49.92 -2.36 81.95
C GLY A 242 49.21 -1.31 81.09
N ASN A 243 48.07 -1.69 80.50
CA ASN A 243 47.29 -0.90 79.53
C ASN A 243 47.26 0.59 79.91
N ALA A 244 48.22 1.37 79.40
CA ALA A 244 48.43 2.74 79.85
C ALA A 244 47.29 3.61 79.32
N SER A 245 46.69 4.32 80.27
CA SER A 245 45.60 5.29 80.19
C SER A 245 44.44 4.95 79.23
N ALA A 246 43.30 4.67 79.84
CA ALA A 246 42.00 4.90 79.22
C ALA A 246 41.87 6.41 78.94
N SER A 247 42.42 6.90 77.82
CA SER A 247 41.91 8.12 77.22
C SER A 247 40.40 7.92 77.07
N SER A 248 39.63 8.92 77.49
CA SER A 248 38.17 8.86 77.40
C SER A 248 37.78 8.51 75.97
N ALA A 249 36.74 7.70 75.77
CA ALA A 249 36.25 7.38 74.43
C ALA A 249 35.99 8.64 73.58
N GLU A 250 35.66 9.75 74.26
CA GLU A 250 35.48 11.10 73.70
C GLU A 250 36.78 11.74 73.21
N GLN A 251 37.90 11.59 73.93
CA GLN A 251 39.19 12.06 73.42
C GLN A 251 39.57 11.31 72.16
N ARG A 252 39.40 9.97 72.13
CA ARG A 252 39.73 9.15 70.94
C ARG A 252 38.93 9.54 69.70
N SER A 253 37.66 9.92 69.85
CA SER A 253 36.85 10.40 68.71
C SER A 253 37.33 11.77 68.22
N LEU A 254 37.65 12.70 69.13
CA LEU A 254 38.23 14.00 68.79
C LEU A 254 39.59 13.87 68.08
N PHE A 255 40.43 12.93 68.53
CA PHE A 255 41.70 12.61 67.88
C PHE A 255 41.54 12.13 66.43
N SER A 256 40.50 11.35 66.15
CA SER A 256 40.25 10.83 64.79
C SER A 256 39.87 11.93 63.77
N LEU A 257 39.45 13.10 64.27
CA LEU A 257 39.10 14.26 63.47
C LEU A 257 40.33 15.16 63.17
N LEU A 258 41.45 14.95 63.88
CA LEU A 258 42.64 15.77 63.74
C LEU A 258 43.49 15.32 62.53
N PRO A 259 44.03 16.25 61.73
CA PRO A 259 45.05 15.93 60.72
C PRO A 259 46.22 15.14 61.32
N HIS A 260 46.80 14.23 60.53
CA HIS A 260 47.80 13.28 61.01
C HIS A 260 48.96 13.94 61.77
N ASP A 261 49.52 15.02 61.23
CA ASP A 261 50.68 15.69 61.82
C ASP A 261 50.37 16.31 63.20
N LEU A 262 49.16 16.86 63.36
CA LEU A 262 48.70 17.40 64.63
C LEU A 262 48.41 16.30 65.65
N SER A 263 47.92 15.14 65.20
CA SER A 263 47.69 13.98 66.08
C SER A 263 49.00 13.47 66.68
N VAL A 264 50.07 13.45 65.90
CA VAL A 264 51.41 13.04 66.34
C VAL A 264 51.97 14.03 67.36
N LEU A 265 51.87 15.34 67.08
CA LEU A 265 52.33 16.38 68.01
C LEU A 265 51.58 16.33 69.34
N TYR A 266 50.25 16.12 69.31
CA TYR A 266 49.49 15.98 70.55
C TYR A 266 49.98 14.77 71.36
N VAL A 267 50.13 13.60 70.73
CA VAL A 267 50.58 12.38 71.44
C VAL A 267 51.97 12.58 72.04
N GLN A 268 52.86 13.27 71.32
CA GLN A 268 54.19 13.64 71.84
C GLN A 268 54.11 14.62 73.01
N ALA A 269 53.25 15.63 72.93
CA ALA A 269 53.06 16.62 73.99
C ALA A 269 52.46 15.99 75.26
N GLU A 270 51.49 15.09 75.10
CA GLU A 270 50.90 14.32 76.20
C GLU A 270 51.93 13.37 76.84
N ALA A 271 52.67 12.61 76.03
CA ALA A 271 53.73 11.75 76.54
C ALA A 271 54.78 12.56 77.32
N TYR A 272 55.15 13.75 76.83
CA TYR A 272 56.07 14.64 77.53
C TYR A 272 55.50 15.14 78.86
N ARG A 273 54.23 15.56 78.89
CA ARG A 273 53.52 15.97 80.11
C ARG A 273 53.54 14.86 81.16
N ASP A 274 53.18 13.64 80.78
CA ASP A 274 53.09 12.51 81.70
C ASP A 274 54.46 12.12 82.29
N ILE A 275 55.54 12.22 81.49
CA ILE A 275 56.92 12.03 81.96
C ILE A 275 57.28 13.08 83.02
N MET A 276 56.99 14.35 82.76
CA MET A 276 57.31 15.46 83.67
C MET A 276 56.52 15.39 84.99
N GLU A 277 55.24 15.04 84.95
CA GLU A 277 54.42 14.84 86.14
C GLU A 277 54.89 13.62 86.97
N GLY A 278 55.33 12.55 86.32
CA GLY A 278 55.90 11.37 86.97
C GLY A 278 57.27 11.60 87.61
N GLU A 279 58.08 12.54 87.09
CA GLU A 279 59.31 12.97 87.74
C GLU A 279 59.05 13.86 88.96
N ALA A 280 58.04 14.73 88.91
CA ALA A 280 57.65 15.58 90.04
C ALA A 280 57.19 14.75 91.25
N LYS A 281 56.41 13.68 91.02
CA LYS A 281 55.97 12.73 92.07
C LYS A 281 57.08 11.88 92.69
N ARG A 282 58.23 11.73 92.03
CA ARG A 282 59.39 10.99 92.55
C ARG A 282 60.36 11.84 93.38
N ARG A 283 60.21 13.17 93.33
CA ARG A 283 61.06 14.12 94.09
C ARG A 283 60.41 14.60 95.41
N THR A 284 59.16 14.22 95.67
CA THR A 284 58.43 14.40 96.94
C THR A 284 58.34 13.07 97.68
#